data_AF-A0A947EVT8-F1
#
_entry.id   AF-A0A947EVT8-F1
#
_cell.length_a   1.000
_cell.length_b   1.000
_cell.length_c   1.000
_cell.angle_alpha   90.00
_cell.angle_beta   90.00
_cell.angle_gamma   90.00
#
_symmetry.space_group_name_H-M   'P 1'
#
loop_
_entity.id
_entity.type
_entity.pdbx_description
1 polymer ?
#
loop_
_entity_poly.entity_id
_entity_poly.type
_entity_poly.pdbx_seq_one_letter_code
_entity_poly.pdbx_strand_id
1 'polypeptide(L)'
;LTKAIVACNQLEKFESLLRQHESLIADALELPTVKESKFPDYPRMVKSLGAWGGDFVLAVGGDKERDYFRKKGYKTIIPYTEMIA
;
A
#
# COMPACT_ATOMS: atom_id res chain seq x y z
N LEU A 1 -11.80 7.62 -9.50
CA LEU A 1 -11.04 7.29 -8.27
C LEU A 1 -9.61 7.84 -8.30
N THR A 2 -8.79 7.50 -9.29
CA THR A 2 -7.37 7.94 -9.38
C THR A 2 -7.19 9.46 -9.32
N LYS A 3 -8.02 10.25 -10.03
CA LYS A 3 -8.00 11.72 -9.94
C LYS A 3 -8.21 12.25 -8.50
N ALA A 4 -9.04 11.56 -7.72
CA ALA A 4 -9.30 11.93 -6.33
C ALA A 4 -8.13 11.57 -5.41
N ILE A 5 -7.41 10.48 -5.70
CA ILE A 5 -6.17 10.11 -5.00
C ILE A 5 -5.12 11.21 -5.21
N VAL A 6 -4.92 11.65 -6.46
CA VAL A 6 -3.95 12.72 -6.81
C VAL A 6 -4.30 14.05 -6.15
N ALA A 7 -5.58 14.42 -6.08
CA ALA A 7 -6.02 15.68 -5.48
C ALA A 7 -6.11 15.64 -3.94
N CYS A 8 -5.80 14.51 -3.31
CA CYS A 8 -5.98 14.34 -1.87
C CYS A 8 -4.81 14.92 -1.07
N ASN A 9 -5.13 15.70 -0.03
CA ASN A 9 -4.15 16.32 0.87
C ASN A 9 -4.31 15.88 2.34
N GLN A 10 -5.18 14.90 2.61
CA GLN A 10 -5.37 14.30 3.94
C GLN A 10 -5.02 12.82 3.91
N LEU A 11 -4.23 12.36 4.88
CA LEU A 11 -3.67 11.01 4.90
C LEU A 11 -4.76 9.94 5.06
N GLU A 12 -5.73 10.16 5.94
CA GLU A 12 -6.81 9.23 6.22
C GLU A 12 -7.73 9.06 4.99
N LYS A 13 -7.99 10.16 4.29
CA LYS A 13 -8.75 10.15 3.04
C LYS A 13 -7.96 9.45 1.94
N PHE A 14 -6.65 9.66 1.86
CA PHE A 14 -5.78 8.97 0.92
C PHE A 14 -5.79 7.45 1.16
N GLU A 15 -5.71 7.01 2.41
CA GLU A 15 -5.83 5.59 2.77
C GLU A 15 -7.18 4.98 2.35
N SER A 16 -8.28 5.68 2.59
CA SER A 16 -9.61 5.24 2.17
C SER A 16 -9.71 5.10 0.64
N LEU A 17 -9.20 6.07 -0.11
CA LEU A 17 -9.19 6.04 -1.57
C LEU A 17 -8.30 4.91 -2.11
N LEU A 18 -7.12 4.69 -1.52
CA LEU A 18 -6.25 3.57 -1.89
C LEU A 18 -6.89 2.21 -1.61
N ARG A 19 -7.63 2.09 -0.51
CA ARG A 19 -8.37 0.86 -0.16
C ARG A 19 -9.43 0.55 -1.18
N GLN A 20 -10.27 1.54 -1.53
CA GLN A 20 -11.25 1.40 -2.60
C GLN A 20 -10.58 1.02 -3.92
N HIS A 21 -9.44 1.63 -4.23
CA HIS A 21 -8.70 1.34 -5.44
C HIS A 21 -8.07 -0.05 -5.44
N GLU A 22 -7.69 -0.60 -4.28
CA GLU A 22 -7.15 -1.96 -4.18
C GLU A 22 -8.27 -2.97 -4.38
N SER A 23 -9.39 -2.78 -3.68
CA SER A 23 -10.58 -3.64 -3.78
C SER A 23 -11.04 -3.74 -5.24
N LEU A 24 -11.24 -2.62 -5.93
CA LEU A 24 -11.72 -2.64 -7.31
C LEU A 24 -10.79 -3.39 -8.27
N ILE A 25 -9.47 -3.33 -8.05
CA ILE A 25 -8.52 -4.08 -8.89
C ILE A 25 -8.48 -5.54 -8.50
N ALA A 26 -8.44 -5.84 -7.20
CA ALA A 26 -8.51 -7.20 -6.66
C ALA A 26 -9.75 -7.93 -7.17
N ASP A 27 -10.92 -7.27 -7.13
CA ASP A 27 -12.19 -7.77 -7.64
C ASP A 27 -12.12 -8.00 -9.15
N ALA A 28 -11.57 -7.06 -9.93
CA ALA A 28 -11.44 -7.20 -11.38
C ALA A 28 -10.45 -8.29 -11.81
N LEU A 29 -9.46 -8.62 -10.97
CA LEU A 29 -8.49 -9.68 -11.20
C LEU A 29 -8.89 -11.02 -10.57
N GLU A 30 -9.97 -11.05 -9.79
CA GLU A 30 -10.40 -12.20 -8.98
C GLU A 30 -9.29 -12.72 -8.03
N LEU A 31 -8.53 -11.80 -7.43
CA LEU A 31 -7.44 -12.09 -6.50
C LEU A 31 -7.68 -11.42 -5.15
N PRO A 32 -7.22 -12.00 -4.03
CA PRO A 32 -7.22 -11.30 -2.75
C PRO A 32 -6.29 -10.09 -2.80
N THR A 33 -6.57 -9.08 -1.99
CA THR A 33 -5.66 -7.93 -1.87
C THR A 33 -4.31 -8.37 -1.29
N VAL A 34 -3.25 -7.60 -1.56
CA VAL A 34 -1.93 -7.91 -0.97
C VAL A 34 -1.95 -7.79 0.55
N LYS A 35 -2.81 -6.93 1.09
CA LYS A 35 -3.00 -6.79 2.54
C LYS A 35 -3.57 -8.08 3.13
N GLU A 36 -4.65 -8.62 2.56
CA GLU A 36 -5.28 -9.84 3.06
C GLU A 36 -4.35 -11.05 2.98
N SER A 37 -3.59 -11.16 1.88
CA SER A 37 -2.73 -12.32 1.64
C SER A 37 -1.40 -12.29 2.41
N LYS A 38 -0.76 -11.13 2.58
CA LYS A 38 0.61 -11.04 3.15
C LYS A 38 0.71 -10.20 4.43
N PHE A 39 -0.21 -9.27 4.64
CA PHE A 39 -0.15 -8.29 5.73
C PHE A 39 -1.49 -8.13 6.47
N PRO A 40 -2.17 -9.24 6.85
CA PRO A 40 -3.51 -9.16 7.43
C PRO A 40 -3.55 -8.40 8.76
N ASP A 41 -2.42 -8.42 9.48
CA ASP A 41 -2.19 -7.77 10.77
C ASP A 41 -1.62 -6.34 10.65
N TYR A 42 -1.37 -5.84 9.44
CA TYR A 42 -0.85 -4.48 9.29
C TYR A 42 -1.94 -3.44 9.61
N PRO A 43 -1.66 -2.48 10.51
CA PRO A 43 -2.70 -1.58 11.03
C PRO A 43 -3.21 -0.58 9.99
N ARG A 44 -2.42 -0.30 8.96
CA ARG A 44 -2.69 0.76 7.97
C ARG A 44 -2.98 0.19 6.58
N MET A 45 -2.86 1.01 5.54
CA MET A 45 -3.14 0.60 4.16
C MET A 45 -1.90 0.00 3.48
N VAL A 46 -2.08 -1.13 2.76
CA VAL A 46 -1.09 -1.72 1.85
C VAL A 46 -1.76 -2.02 0.51
N LYS A 47 -1.14 -1.58 -0.58
CA LYS A 47 -1.60 -1.79 -1.96
C LYS A 47 -0.46 -2.33 -2.82
N SER A 48 -0.79 -3.13 -3.82
CA SER A 48 0.18 -3.60 -4.82
C SER A 48 0.77 -2.46 -5.64
N LEU A 49 2.08 -2.49 -5.90
CA LEU A 49 2.79 -1.50 -6.71
C LEU A 49 3.47 -2.20 -7.90
N GLY A 50 2.91 -2.04 -9.10
CA GLY A 50 3.40 -2.69 -10.33
C GLY A 50 2.42 -3.71 -10.91
N ALA A 51 2.94 -4.72 -11.61
CA ALA A 51 2.15 -5.68 -12.39
C ALA A 51 1.54 -6.85 -11.57
N TRP A 52 1.38 -6.69 -10.25
CA TRP A 52 0.70 -7.64 -9.36
C TRP A 52 1.29 -9.07 -9.28
N GLY A 53 2.41 -9.34 -9.96
CA GLY A 53 3.16 -10.60 -9.94
C GLY A 53 4.23 -10.73 -8.85
N GLY A 54 4.25 -9.79 -7.90
CA GLY A 54 5.34 -9.62 -6.93
C GLY A 54 6.38 -8.61 -7.42
N ASP A 55 6.85 -7.75 -6.51
CA ASP A 55 8.03 -6.86 -6.61
C ASP A 55 7.99 -5.91 -5.41
N PHE A 56 7.10 -4.91 -5.47
CA PHE A 56 6.93 -3.91 -4.41
C PHE A 56 5.46 -3.75 -4.00
N VAL A 57 5.28 -3.26 -2.79
CA VAL A 57 3.99 -2.79 -2.28
C VAL A 57 4.12 -1.34 -1.85
N LEU A 58 3.05 -0.57 -2.01
CA LEU A 58 2.90 0.73 -1.40
C LEU A 58 2.24 0.54 -0.03
N ALA A 59 2.93 0.95 1.03
CA ALA A 59 2.40 0.95 2.39
C ALA A 59 2.30 2.38 2.92
N VAL A 60 1.19 2.70 3.58
CA VAL A 60 1.03 3.97 4.28
C VAL A 60 1.47 3.79 5.73
N GLY A 61 2.38 4.63 6.21
CA GLY A 61 2.91 4.56 7.58
C GLY A 61 4.15 5.43 7.80
N GLY A 62 4.57 5.52 9.05
CA GLY A 62 5.81 6.16 9.48
C GLY A 62 6.83 5.15 10.01
N ASP A 63 7.72 5.57 10.90
CA ASP A 63 8.84 4.73 11.36
C ASP A 63 8.39 3.46 12.10
N LYS A 64 7.32 3.52 12.89
CA LYS A 64 6.76 2.35 13.58
C LYS A 64 6.27 1.29 12.60
N GLU A 65 5.66 1.72 11.50
CA GLU A 65 5.19 0.83 10.45
C GLU A 65 6.35 0.25 9.63
N ARG A 66 7.44 1.01 9.44
CA ARG A 66 8.67 0.47 8.83
C ARG A 66 9.24 -0.66 9.67
N ASP A 67 9.21 -0.56 11.00
CA ASP A 67 9.65 -1.64 11.89
C ASP A 67 8.81 -2.91 11.77
N TYR A 68 7.51 -2.80 11.48
CA TYR A 68 6.67 -3.96 11.18
C TYR A 68 7.22 -4.73 9.96
N PHE A 69 7.56 -4.04 8.87
CA PHE A 69 8.11 -4.68 7.67
C PHE A 69 9.51 -5.27 7.94
N ARG A 70 10.36 -4.57 8.71
CA ARG A 70 11.68 -5.09 9.14
C ARG A 70 11.54 -6.38 9.93
N LYS A 71 10.61 -6.43 10.90
CA LYS A 71 10.33 -7.62 11.73
C LYS A 71 9.81 -8.79 10.90
N LYS A 72 9.08 -8.54 9.81
CA LYS A 72 8.69 -9.56 8.83
C LYS A 72 9.80 -9.97 7.86
N GLY A 73 11.01 -9.40 7.98
CA GLY A 73 12.18 -9.78 7.18
C GLY A 73 12.40 -8.95 5.91
N TYR A 74 11.59 -7.92 5.66
CA TYR A 74 11.76 -7.03 4.50
C TYR A 74 12.91 -6.06 4.75
N LYS A 75 13.94 -6.10 3.88
CA LYS A 75 15.15 -5.27 3.97
C LYS A 75 15.04 -3.98 3.14
N THR A 76 14.34 -4.06 2.01
CA THR A 76 14.16 -2.93 1.10
C THR A 76 12.89 -2.17 1.47
N ILE A 77 13.06 -1.03 2.15
CA ILE A 77 11.95 -0.16 2.57
C ILE A 77 12.32 1.26 2.13
N ILE A 78 11.75 1.69 1.02
CA ILE A 78 12.06 2.96 0.36
C ILE A 78 11.07 4.02 0.86
N PRO A 79 11.52 5.07 1.58
CA PRO A 79 10.68 6.20 1.95
C PRO A 79 10.15 6.92 0.71
N TYR A 80 8.93 7.45 0.78
CA TYR A 80 8.35 8.20 -0.34
C TYR A 80 9.25 9.37 -0.78
N THR A 81 9.90 10.05 0.16
CA THR A 81 10.84 11.15 -0.10
C THR A 81 12.07 10.76 -0.93
N GLU A 82 12.41 9.48 -1.01
CA GLU A 82 13.49 8.98 -1.86
C GLU A 82 13.00 8.56 -3.25
N MET A 83 11.69 8.39 -3.43
CA MET A 83 11.08 8.01 -4.71
C MET A 83 10.76 9.20 -5.62
N ILE A 84 10.46 10.34 -5.00
CA ILE A 84 10.16 11.60 -5.70
C ILE A 84 11.34 12.56 -5.51
N ALA A 85 11.90 13.00 -6.64
CA ALA A 85 12.96 14.01 -6.71
C ALA A 85 12.37 15.41 -6.84
#